data_AF-A0A6P0Z276-F1
#
_entry.id   AF-A0A6P0Z276-F1
#
_cell.length_a   1.000
_cell.length_b   1.000
_cell.length_c   1.000
_cell.angle_alpha   90.00
_cell.angle_beta   90.00
_cell.angle_gamma   90.00
#
_symmetry.space_group_name_H-M   'P 1'
#
loop_
_entity.id
_entity.type
_entity.pdbx_description
1 polymer ?
#
loop_
_entity_poly.entity_id
_entity_poly.type
_entity_poly.pdbx_seq_one_letter_code
_entity_poly.pdbx_strand_id
1 'polypeptide(L)'
;NTGGMGAYAPTPVVPDALLQRVQSEVLEPAIATLRARGIDYRGVLYAGLMITPDGDLKVIEFNCRFGDPETQVVLPLLDTPLESLLMACAKKTLADHPPIQWKEGAAACVILASGGYPASYQKGFAITGIDAAEANGAMVFHAGTRITNNQLVTDGGRVLGVTALGDTFKEAIAHAYQAVDHIEFEGMYCRRDIGFRVLGNA
;
A
#
# COMPACT_ATOMS: atom_id res chain seq x y z
N ASN A 1 -15.86 8.42 3.94
CA ASN A 1 -14.51 8.37 3.38
C ASN A 1 -13.71 7.37 4.21
N THR A 2 -13.25 6.26 3.64
CA THR A 2 -12.35 5.33 4.35
C THR A 2 -10.91 5.80 4.14
N GLY A 3 -9.96 5.25 4.90
CA GLY A 3 -8.53 5.50 4.70
C GLY A 3 -7.91 4.69 3.55
N GLY A 4 -8.71 3.86 2.86
CA GLY A 4 -8.26 2.87 1.87
C GLY A 4 -8.57 1.44 2.33
N MET A 5 -9.23 0.66 1.47
CA MET A 5 -9.67 -0.72 1.75
C MET A 5 -8.82 -1.81 1.06
N GLY A 6 -7.82 -1.39 0.29
CA GLY A 6 -6.91 -2.28 -0.40
C GLY A 6 -6.09 -1.51 -1.42
N ALA A 7 -5.01 -2.13 -1.88
CA ALA A 7 -4.10 -1.59 -2.88
C ALA A 7 -3.54 -2.75 -3.71
N TYR A 8 -2.93 -2.42 -4.85
CA TYR A 8 -2.13 -3.34 -5.64
C TYR A 8 -0.97 -2.59 -6.28
N ALA A 9 0.12 -3.29 -6.55
CA ALA A 9 1.30 -2.77 -7.21
C ALA A 9 1.88 -3.84 -8.17
N PRO A 10 2.53 -3.45 -9.28
CA PRO A 10 2.64 -2.08 -9.81
C PRO A 10 1.28 -1.56 -10.35
N THR A 11 1.22 -0.35 -10.90
CA THR A 11 0.00 0.13 -11.58
C THR A 11 0.05 -0.30 -13.04
N PRO A 12 -0.84 -1.19 -13.52
CA PRO A 12 -0.71 -1.82 -14.85
C PRO A 12 -1.01 -0.88 -16.04
N VAL A 13 -1.29 0.40 -15.80
CA VAL A 13 -1.83 1.33 -16.80
C VAL A 13 -1.00 2.62 -16.89
N VAL A 14 0.29 2.60 -16.51
CA VAL A 14 1.15 3.77 -16.63
C VAL A 14 2.29 3.45 -17.59
N PRO A 15 2.19 3.86 -18.87
CA PRO A 15 3.31 3.77 -19.80
C PRO A 15 4.54 4.51 -19.27
N ASP A 16 5.74 4.09 -19.66
CA ASP A 16 6.99 4.76 -19.25
C ASP A 16 7.00 6.26 -19.56
N ALA A 17 6.43 6.64 -20.71
CA ALA A 17 6.27 8.04 -21.09
C ALA A 17 5.43 8.83 -20.07
N LEU A 18 4.41 8.20 -19.49
CA LEU A 18 3.57 8.83 -18.47
C LEU A 18 4.30 8.93 -17.13
N LEU A 19 5.10 7.92 -16.75
CA LEU A 19 5.98 8.00 -15.57
C LEU A 19 6.99 9.15 -15.70
N GLN A 20 7.61 9.30 -16.86
CA GLN A 20 8.54 10.40 -17.13
C GLN A 20 7.86 11.76 -17.01
N ARG A 21 6.62 11.88 -17.52
CA ARG A 21 5.81 13.09 -17.35
C ARG A 21 5.46 13.36 -15.90
N VAL A 22 5.05 12.35 -15.12
CA VAL A 22 4.83 12.51 -13.68
C VAL A 22 6.09 13.01 -12.97
N GLN A 23 7.26 12.47 -13.31
CA GLN A 23 8.51 12.93 -12.72
C GLN A 23 8.80 14.40 -13.04
N SER A 24 8.81 14.75 -14.33
CA SER A 24 9.23 16.08 -14.83
C SER A 24 8.19 17.18 -14.67
N GLU A 25 6.88 16.86 -14.71
CA GLU A 25 5.79 17.83 -14.60
C GLU A 25 5.27 17.98 -13.16
N VAL A 26 5.49 16.98 -12.29
CA VAL A 26 4.95 16.97 -10.91
C VAL A 26 6.03 16.89 -9.84
N LEU A 27 6.81 15.82 -9.81
CA LEU A 27 7.69 15.52 -8.67
C LEU A 27 8.90 16.47 -8.61
N GLU A 28 9.60 16.65 -9.72
CA GLU A 28 10.76 17.53 -9.80
C GLU A 28 10.39 19.01 -9.57
N PRO A 29 9.33 19.58 -10.18
CA PRO A 29 8.90 20.94 -9.89
C PRO A 29 8.47 21.15 -8.44
N ALA A 30 7.82 20.16 -7.82
CA ALA A 30 7.44 20.24 -6.41
C ALA A 30 8.68 20.34 -5.50
N ILE A 31 9.68 19.47 -5.72
CA ILE A 31 10.94 19.48 -4.96
C ILE A 31 11.73 20.77 -5.23
N ALA A 32 11.79 21.23 -6.48
CA ALA A 32 12.46 22.48 -6.85
C ALA A 32 11.81 23.69 -6.16
N THR A 33 10.49 23.71 -6.06
CA THR A 33 9.74 24.77 -5.36
C THR A 33 10.03 24.77 -3.87
N LEU A 34 10.06 23.59 -3.23
CA LEU A 34 10.43 23.48 -1.82
C LEU A 34 11.84 24.01 -1.57
N ARG A 35 12.80 23.64 -2.44
CA ARG A 35 14.18 24.13 -2.39
C ARG A 35 14.27 25.65 -2.57
N ALA A 36 13.55 26.22 -3.55
CA ALA A 36 13.54 27.66 -3.80
C ALA A 36 12.97 28.46 -2.60
N ARG A 37 12.09 27.84 -1.81
CA ARG A 37 11.56 28.40 -0.56
C ARG A 37 12.45 28.17 0.66
N GLY A 38 13.62 27.56 0.49
CA GLY A 38 14.52 27.22 1.60
C GLY A 38 14.03 26.08 2.48
N ILE A 39 13.07 25.26 1.99
CA ILE A 39 12.52 24.12 2.73
C ILE A 39 13.35 22.88 2.40
N ASP A 40 14.02 22.34 3.42
CA ASP A 40 14.83 21.12 3.34
C ASP A 40 13.93 19.88 3.46
N TYR A 41 13.25 19.53 2.38
CA TYR A 41 12.39 18.35 2.32
C TYR A 41 13.20 17.07 2.11
N ARG A 42 12.98 16.08 2.98
CA ARG A 42 13.64 14.76 2.90
C ARG A 42 12.65 13.66 3.26
N GLY A 43 12.67 12.56 2.51
CA GLY A 43 11.81 11.41 2.73
C GLY A 43 10.91 11.14 1.52
N VAL A 44 9.72 10.60 1.79
CA VAL A 44 8.77 10.18 0.75
C VAL A 44 7.91 11.37 0.35
N LEU A 45 7.96 11.75 -0.93
CA LEU A 45 6.97 12.63 -1.54
C LEU A 45 5.95 11.75 -2.28
N TYR A 46 4.73 11.67 -1.75
CA TYR A 46 3.63 10.96 -2.38
C TYR A 46 2.77 11.99 -3.11
N ALA A 47 2.47 11.72 -4.39
CA ALA A 47 1.57 12.53 -5.19
C ALA A 47 0.31 11.72 -5.52
N GLY A 48 -0.85 12.19 -5.05
CA GLY A 48 -2.13 11.67 -5.49
C GLY A 48 -2.47 12.29 -6.84
N LEU A 49 -2.56 11.47 -7.88
CA LEU A 49 -2.74 11.93 -9.27
C LEU A 49 -4.09 11.48 -9.83
N MET A 50 -4.70 12.37 -10.60
CA MET A 50 -5.76 12.05 -11.55
C MET A 50 -5.18 12.10 -12.95
N ILE A 51 -5.39 11.05 -13.74
CA ILE A 51 -4.99 10.96 -15.14
C ILE A 51 -6.27 10.94 -15.97
N THR A 52 -6.47 11.96 -16.80
CA THR A 52 -7.64 12.01 -17.68
C THR A 52 -7.49 11.03 -18.84
N PRO A 53 -8.58 10.64 -19.53
CA PRO A 53 -8.51 9.80 -20.73
C PRO A 53 -7.58 10.35 -21.82
N ASP A 54 -7.45 11.68 -21.92
CA ASP A 54 -6.58 12.37 -22.88
C ASP A 54 -5.11 12.40 -22.44
N GLY A 55 -4.80 11.85 -21.26
CA GLY A 55 -3.45 11.79 -20.71
C GLY A 55 -3.03 13.04 -19.94
N ASP A 56 -3.95 13.94 -19.58
CA ASP A 56 -3.63 15.08 -18.73
C ASP A 56 -3.41 14.62 -17.29
N LEU A 57 -2.33 15.13 -16.68
CA LEU A 57 -1.96 14.88 -15.30
C LEU A 57 -2.46 16.01 -14.41
N LYS A 58 -3.24 15.68 -13.38
CA LYS A 58 -3.63 16.64 -12.35
C LYS A 58 -3.26 16.12 -10.97
N VAL A 59 -2.54 16.94 -10.21
CA VAL A 59 -2.27 16.67 -8.81
C VAL A 59 -3.53 16.94 -8.01
N ILE A 60 -4.00 15.92 -7.30
CA ILE A 60 -5.11 16.02 -6.34
C ILE A 60 -4.56 16.49 -5.00
N GLU A 61 -3.49 15.85 -4.53
CA GLU A 61 -2.87 16.13 -3.25
C GLU A 61 -1.41 15.67 -3.20
N PHE A 62 -0.67 16.22 -2.23
CA PHE A 62 0.63 15.68 -1.81
C PHE A 62 0.53 15.17 -0.38
N ASN A 63 1.18 14.03 -0.13
CA ASN A 63 1.43 13.52 1.22
C ASN A 63 2.94 13.45 1.46
N CYS A 64 3.36 13.67 2.70
CA CYS A 64 4.77 13.70 3.09
C CYS A 64 5.29 12.38 3.68
N ARG A 65 4.61 11.28 3.36
CA ARG A 65 4.82 9.96 3.94
C ARG A 65 4.32 8.88 2.98
N PHE A 66 4.66 7.66 3.33
CA PHE A 66 4.14 6.43 2.74
C PHE A 66 2.60 6.30 2.90
N GLY A 67 1.92 5.92 1.81
CA GLY A 67 0.48 5.63 1.80
C GLY A 67 0.10 4.43 2.68
N ASP A 68 -1.15 4.34 3.11
CA ASP A 68 -1.65 3.14 3.80
C ASP A 68 -3.08 2.90 3.29
N PRO A 69 -3.31 1.86 2.46
CA PRO A 69 -2.54 0.62 2.38
C PRO A 69 -1.49 0.49 1.25
N GLU A 70 -1.11 1.57 0.55
CA GLU A 70 -0.22 1.47 -0.61
C GLU A 70 1.18 0.93 -0.25
N THR A 71 1.66 1.22 0.96
CA THR A 71 2.97 0.74 1.43
C THR A 71 3.03 -0.78 1.52
N GLN A 72 1.91 -1.40 1.90
CA GLN A 72 1.77 -2.85 2.05
C GLN A 72 1.78 -3.59 0.72
N VAL A 73 1.83 -2.90 -0.43
CA VAL A 73 2.05 -3.51 -1.75
C VAL A 73 3.32 -3.02 -2.45
N VAL A 74 3.77 -1.80 -2.16
CA VAL A 74 5.02 -1.27 -2.73
C VAL A 74 6.25 -1.91 -2.09
N LEU A 75 6.34 -1.90 -0.75
CA LEU A 75 7.55 -2.38 -0.06
C LEU A 75 7.82 -3.88 -0.21
N PRO A 76 6.81 -4.77 -0.29
CA PRO A 76 7.07 -6.18 -0.55
C PRO A 76 7.75 -6.47 -1.91
N LEU A 77 7.51 -5.60 -2.90
CA LEU A 77 8.15 -5.64 -4.22
C LEU A 77 9.51 -4.95 -4.26
N LEU A 78 9.92 -4.25 -3.20
CA LEU A 78 11.23 -3.62 -3.13
C LEU A 78 12.30 -4.70 -2.93
N ASP A 79 13.25 -4.78 -3.85
CA ASP A 79 14.41 -5.70 -3.75
C ASP A 79 15.61 -5.01 -3.08
N THR A 80 15.72 -3.69 -3.28
CA THR A 80 16.73 -2.88 -2.57
C THR A 80 16.45 -2.84 -1.06
N PRO A 81 17.46 -3.02 -0.19
CA PRO A 81 17.27 -2.89 1.25
C PRO A 81 16.69 -1.51 1.64
N LEU A 82 15.52 -1.49 2.28
CA LEU A 82 14.84 -0.24 2.60
C LEU A 82 15.69 0.68 3.48
N GLU A 83 16.41 0.10 4.44
CA GLU A 83 17.29 0.83 5.35
C GLU A 83 18.42 1.57 4.63
N SER A 84 18.91 1.08 3.48
CA SER A 84 19.94 1.76 2.70
C SER A 84 19.39 3.03 2.08
N LEU A 85 18.17 2.98 1.55
CA LEU A 85 17.46 4.13 0.99
C LEU A 85 17.13 5.16 2.07
N LEU A 86 16.59 4.72 3.22
CA LEU A 86 16.27 5.60 4.34
C LEU A 86 17.53 6.31 4.87
N MET A 87 18.64 5.57 4.99
CA MET A 87 19.92 6.12 5.44
C MET A 87 20.48 7.14 4.43
N ALA A 88 20.44 6.84 3.13
CA ALA A 88 20.89 7.74 2.08
C ALA A 88 20.05 9.04 2.02
N CYS A 89 18.72 8.93 2.17
CA CYS A 89 17.82 10.07 2.32
C CYS A 89 18.19 10.95 3.53
N ALA A 90 18.37 10.34 4.71
CA ALA A 90 18.70 11.06 5.94
C ALA A 90 20.05 11.81 5.83
N LYS A 91 21.04 11.17 5.18
CA LYS A 91 22.40 11.71 4.97
C LYS A 91 22.56 12.62 3.76
N LYS A 92 21.50 12.83 2.96
CA LYS A 92 21.55 13.58 1.69
C LYS A 92 22.50 13.00 0.64
N THR A 93 22.69 11.68 0.65
CA THR A 93 23.53 10.95 -0.32
C THR A 93 22.70 10.07 -1.24
N LEU A 94 21.39 10.33 -1.36
CA LEU A 94 20.50 9.53 -2.21
C LEU A 94 20.90 9.57 -3.69
N ALA A 95 21.46 10.69 -4.16
CA ALA A 95 21.95 10.82 -5.54
C ALA A 95 23.14 9.88 -5.84
N ASP A 96 23.88 9.45 -4.82
CA ASP A 96 25.02 8.52 -4.94
C ASP A 96 24.60 7.06 -4.73
N HIS A 97 23.33 6.81 -4.35
CA HIS A 97 22.82 5.47 -4.15
C HIS A 97 22.64 4.76 -5.51
N PRO A 98 22.95 3.44 -5.62
CA PRO A 98 22.66 2.70 -6.84
C PRO A 98 21.15 2.75 -7.19
N PRO A 99 20.79 2.52 -8.47
CA PRO A 99 19.38 2.50 -8.88
C PRO A 99 18.55 1.54 -8.04
N ILE A 100 17.34 1.96 -7.68
CA ILE A 100 16.41 1.14 -6.89
C ILE A 100 16.01 -0.08 -7.73
N GLN A 101 16.30 -1.26 -7.18
CA GLN A 101 15.89 -2.55 -7.73
C GLN A 101 14.55 -2.98 -7.14
N TRP A 102 13.71 -3.56 -8.01
CA TRP A 102 12.39 -4.05 -7.70
C TRP A 102 12.27 -5.51 -8.14
N LYS A 103 11.48 -6.29 -7.42
CA LYS A 103 11.10 -7.65 -7.81
C LYS A 103 10.11 -7.58 -8.96
N GLU A 104 10.18 -8.58 -9.82
CA GLU A 104 9.15 -8.83 -10.84
C GLU A 104 7.84 -9.30 -10.20
N GLY A 105 6.76 -9.21 -10.97
CA GLY A 105 5.43 -9.67 -10.56
C GLY A 105 4.55 -8.59 -9.97
N ALA A 106 3.61 -8.99 -9.12
CA ALA A 106 2.58 -8.13 -8.54
C ALA A 106 2.36 -8.41 -7.05
N ALA A 107 1.85 -7.40 -6.36
CA ALA A 107 1.39 -7.47 -4.99
C ALA A 107 -0.05 -6.96 -4.89
N ALA A 108 -0.86 -7.58 -4.04
CA ALA A 108 -2.20 -7.12 -3.72
C ALA A 108 -2.42 -7.17 -2.21
N CYS A 109 -3.01 -6.11 -1.66
CA CYS A 109 -3.35 -6.00 -0.25
C CYS A 109 -4.85 -5.78 -0.08
N VAL A 110 -5.47 -6.58 0.78
CA VAL A 110 -6.87 -6.44 1.18
C VAL A 110 -6.92 -6.03 2.65
N ILE A 111 -7.65 -4.96 2.96
CA ILE A 111 -7.84 -4.53 4.35
C ILE A 111 -9.04 -5.26 4.96
N LEU A 112 -8.80 -5.88 6.12
CA LEU A 112 -9.82 -6.39 7.03
C LEU A 112 -10.18 -5.29 8.03
N ALA A 113 -11.44 -4.90 8.05
CA ALA A 113 -11.96 -3.82 8.88
C ALA A 113 -13.00 -4.34 9.90
N SER A 114 -13.14 -3.62 11.02
CA SER A 114 -14.20 -3.85 11.98
C SER A 114 -15.57 -3.43 11.42
N GLY A 115 -16.59 -4.21 11.75
CA GLY A 115 -17.97 -3.92 11.35
C GLY A 115 -18.41 -2.53 11.81
N GLY A 116 -18.99 -1.77 10.88
CA GLY A 116 -19.40 -0.38 11.09
C GLY A 116 -18.36 0.67 10.68
N TYR A 117 -17.10 0.30 10.40
CA TYR A 117 -16.13 1.20 9.79
C TYR A 117 -16.64 1.74 8.43
N PRO A 118 -16.52 3.05 8.12
CA PRO A 118 -15.73 4.09 8.81
C PRO A 118 -16.44 4.86 9.92
N ALA A 119 -17.66 4.46 10.29
CA ALA A 119 -18.42 5.06 11.38
C ALA A 119 -18.06 4.43 12.72
N SER A 120 -19.04 4.21 13.60
CA SER A 120 -18.81 3.55 14.89
C SER A 120 -18.60 2.05 14.69
N TYR A 121 -17.61 1.49 15.38
CA TYR A 121 -17.28 0.07 15.37
C TYR A 121 -16.93 -0.38 16.79
N GLN A 122 -17.15 -1.67 17.05
CA GLN A 122 -16.76 -2.29 18.31
C GLN A 122 -15.32 -2.81 18.25
N LYS A 123 -14.71 -2.97 19.42
CA LYS A 123 -13.32 -3.40 19.61
C LYS A 123 -13.28 -4.57 20.58
N GLY A 124 -12.15 -5.25 20.65
CA GLY A 124 -11.90 -6.33 21.61
C GLY A 124 -12.32 -7.71 21.11
N PHE A 125 -12.64 -7.86 19.83
CA PHE A 125 -12.98 -9.15 19.25
C PHE A 125 -11.73 -9.97 18.98
N ALA A 126 -11.77 -11.25 19.35
CA ALA A 126 -10.74 -12.22 19.07
C ALA A 126 -10.42 -12.28 17.57
N ILE A 127 -9.13 -12.26 17.24
CA ILE A 127 -8.63 -12.46 15.88
C ILE A 127 -8.00 -13.85 15.80
N THR A 128 -8.43 -14.65 14.84
CA THR A 128 -7.92 -16.01 14.60
C THR A 128 -7.49 -16.20 13.15
N GLY A 129 -6.67 -17.22 12.89
CA GLY A 129 -6.36 -17.67 11.52
C GLY A 129 -5.20 -16.97 10.81
N ILE A 130 -4.50 -16.04 11.48
CA ILE A 130 -3.30 -15.38 10.93
C ILE A 130 -2.24 -16.41 10.54
N ASP A 131 -1.90 -17.37 11.42
CA ASP A 131 -0.90 -18.39 11.13
C ASP A 131 -1.23 -19.21 9.87
N ALA A 132 -2.52 -19.49 9.64
CA ALA A 132 -2.97 -20.22 8.46
C ALA A 132 -2.88 -19.37 7.17
N ALA A 133 -3.13 -18.06 7.27
CA ALA A 133 -2.91 -17.13 6.18
C ALA A 133 -1.43 -17.02 5.82
N GLU A 134 -0.56 -16.89 6.82
CA GLU A 134 0.90 -16.78 6.63
C GLU A 134 1.53 -18.08 6.13
N ALA A 135 1.03 -19.24 6.58
CA ALA A 135 1.46 -20.55 6.07
C ALA A 135 1.21 -20.73 4.56
N ASN A 136 0.24 -20.00 4.00
CA ASN A 136 -0.02 -19.94 2.55
C ASN A 136 0.80 -18.86 1.82
N GLY A 137 1.78 -18.25 2.49
CA GLY A 137 2.71 -17.29 1.89
C GLY A 137 2.23 -15.83 1.89
N ALA A 138 1.12 -15.51 2.57
CA ALA A 138 0.70 -14.14 2.74
C ALA A 138 1.51 -13.43 3.84
N MET A 139 1.60 -12.11 3.73
CA MET A 139 2.10 -11.22 4.78
C MET A 139 0.89 -10.55 5.46
N VAL A 140 0.78 -10.71 6.78
CA VAL A 140 -0.32 -10.09 7.55
C VAL A 140 0.22 -8.90 8.34
N PHE A 141 -0.13 -7.69 7.88
CA PHE A 141 0.25 -6.43 8.52
C PHE A 141 -0.79 -6.01 9.56
N HIS A 142 -0.37 -5.87 10.81
CA HIS A 142 -1.22 -5.41 11.90
C HIS A 142 -1.41 -3.89 11.86
N ALA A 143 -2.67 -3.43 11.82
CA ALA A 143 -3.03 -2.01 11.92
C ALA A 143 -3.70 -1.70 13.27
N GLY A 144 -4.96 -2.08 13.41
CA GLY A 144 -5.76 -1.86 14.61
C GLY A 144 -5.90 -3.13 15.43
N THR A 145 -4.81 -3.61 16.04
CA THR A 145 -4.83 -4.81 16.90
C THR A 145 -4.15 -4.58 18.23
N ARG A 146 -4.54 -5.33 19.26
CA ARG A 146 -3.92 -5.32 20.59
C ARG A 146 -3.83 -6.74 21.14
N ILE A 147 -2.85 -7.01 21.98
CA ILE A 147 -2.83 -8.24 22.81
C ILE A 147 -3.51 -7.92 24.14
N THR A 148 -4.59 -8.65 24.47
CA THR A 148 -5.31 -8.57 25.75
C THR A 148 -5.44 -9.99 26.30
N ASN A 149 -5.03 -10.22 27.56
CA ASN A 149 -5.06 -11.54 28.19
C ASN A 149 -4.40 -12.65 27.33
N ASN A 150 -3.25 -12.33 26.73
CA ASN A 150 -2.51 -13.24 25.84
C ASN A 150 -3.26 -13.64 24.55
N GLN A 151 -4.30 -12.88 24.18
CA GLN A 151 -5.09 -13.08 22.97
C GLN A 151 -5.02 -11.83 22.09
N LEU A 152 -4.85 -12.02 20.78
CA LEU A 152 -4.89 -10.93 19.81
C LEU A 152 -6.35 -10.53 19.56
N VAL A 153 -6.64 -9.22 19.67
CA VAL A 153 -7.97 -8.65 19.51
C VAL A 153 -7.98 -7.42 18.61
N THR A 154 -9.14 -7.10 18.05
CA THR A 154 -9.39 -5.85 17.30
C THR A 154 -9.28 -4.61 18.20
N ASP A 155 -8.63 -3.55 17.72
CA ASP A 155 -8.48 -2.26 18.43
C ASP A 155 -8.52 -1.04 17.49
N GLY A 156 -9.06 -1.18 16.28
CA GLY A 156 -9.17 -0.08 15.32
C GLY A 156 -10.10 -0.39 14.16
N GLY A 157 -10.49 0.63 13.41
CA GLY A 157 -11.45 0.49 12.31
C GLY A 157 -10.90 -0.35 11.15
N ARG A 158 -9.65 -0.09 10.75
CA ARG A 158 -8.86 -1.02 9.91
C ARG A 158 -8.03 -1.88 10.85
N VAL A 159 -8.16 -3.20 10.74
CA VAL A 159 -7.60 -4.15 11.70
C VAL A 159 -6.33 -4.78 11.14
N LEU A 160 -6.40 -5.36 9.95
CA LEU A 160 -5.29 -6.05 9.29
C LEU A 160 -5.20 -5.65 7.82
N GLY A 161 -4.00 -5.62 7.27
CA GLY A 161 -3.76 -5.65 5.82
C GLY A 161 -3.17 -7.00 5.43
N VAL A 162 -3.88 -7.75 4.60
CA VAL A 162 -3.44 -9.06 4.11
C VAL A 162 -2.87 -8.89 2.73
N THR A 163 -1.55 -9.04 2.59
CA THR A 163 -0.84 -8.90 1.32
C THR A 163 -0.39 -10.25 0.81
N ALA A 164 -0.58 -10.50 -0.48
CA ALA A 164 0.09 -11.60 -1.17
C ALA A 164 0.81 -11.12 -2.43
N LEU A 165 1.80 -11.92 -2.85
CA LEU A 165 2.53 -11.75 -4.09
C LEU A 165 2.08 -12.79 -5.12
N GLY A 166 2.37 -12.51 -6.38
CA GLY A 166 2.20 -13.46 -7.49
C GLY A 166 2.94 -12.98 -8.73
N ASP A 167 3.16 -13.86 -9.69
CA ASP A 167 3.83 -13.50 -10.95
C ASP A 167 2.91 -12.62 -11.82
N THR A 168 1.60 -12.69 -11.56
CA THR A 168 0.59 -11.84 -12.20
C THR A 168 -0.33 -11.18 -11.18
N PHE A 169 -1.02 -10.10 -11.57
CA PHE A 169 -2.08 -9.50 -10.74
C PHE A 169 -3.16 -10.50 -10.35
N LYS A 170 -3.54 -11.39 -11.28
CA LYS A 170 -4.56 -12.41 -11.04
C LYS A 170 -4.16 -13.33 -9.90
N GLU A 171 -2.92 -13.79 -9.89
CA GLU A 171 -2.37 -14.63 -8.82
C GLU A 171 -2.26 -13.87 -7.51
N ALA A 172 -1.63 -12.68 -7.51
CA ALA A 172 -1.47 -11.89 -6.29
C ALA A 172 -2.81 -11.58 -5.61
N ILE A 173 -3.82 -11.21 -6.39
CA ILE A 173 -5.18 -10.94 -5.90
C ILE A 173 -5.85 -12.22 -5.39
N ALA A 174 -5.74 -13.34 -6.12
CA ALA A 174 -6.31 -14.62 -5.71
C ALA A 174 -5.68 -15.12 -4.41
N HIS A 175 -4.35 -15.09 -4.29
CA HIS A 175 -3.63 -15.47 -3.08
C HIS A 175 -4.01 -14.59 -1.89
N ALA A 176 -4.15 -13.26 -2.09
CA ALA A 176 -4.57 -12.35 -1.04
C ALA A 176 -5.97 -12.72 -0.52
N TYR A 177 -6.92 -13.02 -1.40
CA TYR A 177 -8.26 -13.44 -0.97
C TYR A 177 -8.30 -14.83 -0.32
N GLN A 178 -7.52 -15.79 -0.80
CA GLN A 178 -7.39 -17.09 -0.16
C GLN A 178 -6.86 -16.95 1.27
N ALA A 179 -5.87 -16.09 1.48
CA ALA A 179 -5.34 -15.79 2.81
C ALA A 179 -6.36 -15.07 3.70
N VAL A 180 -7.13 -14.12 3.15
CA VAL A 180 -8.23 -13.45 3.85
C VAL A 180 -9.26 -14.46 4.36
N ASP A 181 -9.57 -15.50 3.59
CA ASP A 181 -10.58 -16.51 3.94
C ASP A 181 -10.17 -17.40 5.13
N HIS A 182 -8.91 -17.36 5.56
CA HIS A 182 -8.46 -18.02 6.78
C HIS A 182 -8.66 -17.17 8.05
N ILE A 183 -8.78 -15.85 7.91
CA ILE A 183 -8.78 -14.93 9.05
C ILE A 183 -10.22 -14.62 9.46
N GLU A 184 -10.48 -14.67 10.76
CA GLU A 184 -11.81 -14.37 11.31
C GLU A 184 -11.72 -13.47 12.54
N PHE A 185 -12.70 -12.58 12.66
CA PHE A 185 -13.07 -11.90 13.90
C PHE A 185 -14.52 -11.41 13.78
N GLU A 186 -15.18 -11.19 14.92
CA GLU A 186 -16.58 -10.78 14.93
C GLU A 186 -16.79 -9.44 14.21
N GLY A 187 -17.79 -9.42 13.31
CA GLY A 187 -18.11 -8.26 12.50
C GLY A 187 -17.08 -7.92 11.42
N MET A 188 -16.14 -8.82 11.09
CA MET A 188 -15.16 -8.58 10.04
C MET A 188 -15.80 -8.21 8.70
N TYR A 189 -15.26 -7.17 8.07
CA TYR A 189 -15.62 -6.75 6.72
C TYR A 189 -14.37 -6.54 5.87
N CYS A 190 -14.43 -6.97 4.62
CA CYS A 190 -13.48 -6.59 3.58
C CYS A 190 -14.21 -6.44 2.23
N ARG A 191 -13.61 -5.67 1.32
CA ARG A 191 -14.05 -5.64 -0.08
C ARG A 191 -13.62 -6.94 -0.76
N ARG A 192 -14.44 -7.43 -1.70
CA ARG A 192 -14.16 -8.64 -2.52
C ARG A 192 -13.83 -8.32 -3.98
N ASP A 193 -13.59 -7.05 -4.28
CA ASP A 193 -13.34 -6.52 -5.62
C ASP A 193 -12.06 -5.66 -5.71
N ILE A 194 -11.17 -5.71 -4.71
CA ILE A 194 -9.81 -5.15 -4.84
C ILE A 194 -9.13 -5.72 -6.08
N GLY A 195 -8.70 -4.83 -6.97
CA GLY A 195 -8.06 -5.18 -8.24
C GLY A 195 -9.00 -5.52 -9.40
N PHE A 196 -10.34 -5.42 -9.24
CA PHE A 196 -11.27 -5.78 -10.33
C PHE A 196 -10.99 -5.07 -11.67
N ARG A 197 -10.55 -3.80 -11.61
CA ARG A 197 -10.21 -3.01 -12.81
C ARG A 197 -9.03 -3.58 -13.59
N VAL A 198 -8.10 -4.24 -12.91
CA VAL A 198 -6.89 -4.80 -13.55
C VAL A 198 -7.10 -6.25 -14.00
N LEU A 199 -8.12 -6.92 -13.48
CA LEU A 199 -8.53 -8.25 -13.91
C LEU A 199 -9.41 -8.22 -15.17
N GLY A 200 -9.99 -7.07 -15.50
CA GLY A 200 -11.01 -6.94 -16.54
C GLY A 200 -12.36 -7.49 -16.07
N ASN A 201 -13.44 -7.06 -16.73
CA ASN A 201 -14.73 -7.74 -16.56
C ASN A 201 -14.58 -9.13 -17.20
N ALA A 202 -14.54 -10.18 -16.38
CA ALA A 202 -14.76 -11.54 -16.86
C ALA A 202 -16.20 -11.70 -17.38
#